data_AF-A0A9Q3PQH1-F1
#
_entry.id   AF-A0A9Q3PQH1-F1
#
_cell.length_a   1.000
_cell.length_b   1.000
_cell.length_c   1.000
_cell.angle_alpha   90.00
_cell.angle_beta   90.00
_cell.angle_gamma   90.00
#
_symmetry.space_group_name_H-M   'P 1'
#
loop_
_entity.id
_entity.type
_entity.pdbx_description
1 polymer ?
#
loop_
_entity_poly.entity_id
_entity_poly.type
_entity_poly.pdbx_seq_one_letter_code
_entity_poly.pdbx_strand_id
1 'polypeptide(L)'
;MDLPLSSYHGSLEGLWDEEEETEEVEIVFKVVPSVYQKYLDVFFNVKEEKLPPHHTFYHHIKLEGSLPPPSSSSTEAPVLFVKKKYGGLHLCVHYRKLNAVTRKNKYPVPPMNQLLNVFNGSSILSKIDLRGAYKLLRIKEGD
;
A
#
# COMPACT_ATOMS: atom_id res chain seq x y z
N MET A 1 0.11 21.86 38.44
CA MET A 1 -1.32 21.90 38.07
C MET A 1 -1.45 21.05 36.82
N ASP A 2 -1.67 19.77 37.06
CA ASP A 2 -1.74 18.73 36.05
C ASP A 2 -3.16 18.68 35.47
N LEU A 3 -3.27 18.78 34.15
CA LEU A 3 -4.51 18.47 33.43
C LEU A 3 -4.43 17.01 32.96
N PRO A 4 -5.47 16.20 33.16
CA PRO A 4 -5.41 14.78 32.85
C PRO A 4 -5.47 14.54 31.34
N LEU A 5 -4.59 13.66 30.86
CA LEU A 5 -4.70 13.03 29.55
C LEU A 5 -6.01 12.24 29.51
N SER A 6 -7.03 12.79 28.86
CA SER A 6 -8.24 12.04 28.50
C SER A 6 -7.84 10.91 27.54
N SER A 7 -7.93 9.69 28.06
CA SER A 7 -7.77 8.46 27.30
C SER A 7 -8.97 8.28 26.37
N TYR A 8 -8.86 8.70 25.12
CA TYR A 8 -9.76 8.24 24.07
C TYR A 8 -9.37 6.81 23.66
N HIS A 9 -9.91 5.83 24.38
CA HIS A 9 -10.18 4.50 23.81
C HIS A 9 -11.49 4.63 23.03
N GLY A 10 -11.39 5.09 21.78
CA GLY A 10 -12.48 4.99 20.82
C GLY A 10 -12.34 3.67 20.08
N SER A 11 -13.14 2.68 20.47
CA SER A 11 -13.35 1.47 19.68
C SER A 11 -13.84 1.89 18.28
N LEU A 12 -13.11 1.48 17.25
CA LEU A 12 -13.56 1.52 15.85
C LEU A 12 -13.97 0.10 15.42
N GLU A 13 -14.67 -0.62 16.31
CA GLU A 13 -15.50 -1.75 15.88
C GLU A 13 -16.92 -1.23 15.65
N GLY A 14 -17.47 -1.48 14.46
CA GLY A 14 -18.92 -1.52 14.25
C GLY A 14 -19.59 -0.29 13.63
N LEU A 15 -19.15 0.19 12.47
CA LEU A 15 -19.93 1.09 11.60
C LEU A 15 -19.74 0.71 10.12
N TRP A 16 -19.95 -0.57 9.83
CA TRP A 16 -20.40 -1.04 8.52
C TRP A 16 -21.76 -1.65 8.81
N ASP A 17 -22.81 -1.15 8.16
CA ASP A 17 -24.17 -1.61 8.45
C ASP A 17 -24.32 -3.05 7.96
N GLU A 18 -24.85 -3.96 8.81
CA GLU A 18 -25.11 -5.36 8.43
C GLU A 18 -25.98 -5.47 7.16
N GLU A 19 -26.77 -4.43 6.87
CA GLU A 19 -27.55 -4.29 5.64
C GLU A 19 -26.66 -4.15 4.38
N GLU A 20 -25.58 -3.36 4.42
CA GLU A 20 -24.62 -3.23 3.31
C GLU A 20 -23.93 -4.57 2.99
N GLU A 21 -23.59 -5.35 4.02
CA GLU A 21 -22.91 -6.64 3.85
C GLU A 21 -23.84 -7.67 3.18
N THR A 22 -25.14 -7.65 3.51
CA THR A 22 -26.13 -8.53 2.86
C THR A 22 -26.42 -8.14 1.41
N GLU A 23 -26.45 -6.84 1.10
CA GLU A 23 -26.63 -6.34 -0.27
C GLU A 23 -25.42 -6.69 -1.15
N GLU A 24 -24.19 -6.53 -0.65
CA GLU A 24 -22.98 -6.94 -1.36
C GLU A 24 -23.00 -8.44 -1.67
N VAL A 25 -23.41 -9.28 -0.71
CA VAL A 25 -23.51 -10.72 -0.91
C VAL A 25 -24.50 -11.08 -2.01
N GLU A 26 -25.68 -10.47 -1.99
CA GLU A 26 -26.70 -10.74 -3.01
C GLU A 26 -26.28 -10.24 -4.39
N ILE A 27 -25.58 -9.10 -4.47
CA ILE A 27 -24.99 -8.57 -5.71
C ILE A 27 -23.93 -9.53 -6.24
N VAL A 28 -23.00 -10.01 -5.40
CA VAL A 28 -21.94 -10.94 -5.81
C VAL A 28 -22.55 -12.23 -6.36
N PHE A 29 -23.55 -12.82 -5.70
CA PHE A 29 -24.22 -14.03 -6.18
C PHE A 29 -24.95 -13.82 -7.52
N LYS A 30 -25.53 -12.64 -7.77
CA LYS A 30 -26.21 -12.30 -9.03
C LYS A 30 -25.23 -12.01 -10.17
N VAL A 31 -24.08 -11.40 -9.87
CA VAL A 31 -23.10 -10.94 -10.86
C VAL A 31 -22.12 -12.05 -11.25
N VAL A 32 -21.70 -12.90 -10.32
CA VAL A 32 -20.70 -13.95 -10.57
C VAL A 32 -21.31 -15.11 -11.39
N PRO A 33 -20.81 -15.40 -12.60
CA PRO A 33 -21.31 -16.49 -13.42
C PRO A 33 -21.20 -17.85 -12.72
N SER A 34 -22.12 -18.77 -13.02
CA SER A 34 -22.22 -20.09 -12.38
C SER A 34 -20.90 -20.88 -12.36
N VAL A 35 -20.09 -20.75 -13.41
CA VAL A 35 -18.76 -21.40 -13.54
C VAL A 35 -17.78 -20.96 -12.44
N TYR A 36 -17.93 -19.75 -11.92
CA TYR A 36 -17.07 -19.15 -10.89
C TYR A 36 -17.65 -19.23 -9.48
N GLN A 37 -18.85 -19.80 -9.30
CA GLN A 37 -19.48 -19.93 -7.97
C GLN A 37 -18.63 -20.75 -6.99
N LYS A 38 -17.78 -21.65 -7.48
CA LYS A 38 -16.82 -22.39 -6.64
C LYS A 38 -15.72 -21.53 -6.01
N TYR A 39 -15.59 -20.26 -6.41
CA TYR A 39 -14.60 -19.29 -5.91
C TYR A 39 -15.27 -18.09 -5.22
N LEU A 40 -16.53 -18.20 -4.81
CA LEU A 40 -17.25 -17.10 -4.15
C LEU A 40 -16.51 -16.56 -2.91
N ASP A 41 -15.80 -17.45 -2.22
CA ASP A 41 -14.93 -17.12 -1.09
C ASP A 41 -13.76 -16.17 -1.41
N VAL A 42 -13.44 -15.96 -2.70
CA VAL A 42 -12.47 -14.97 -3.18
C VAL A 42 -13.11 -13.58 -3.35
N PHE A 43 -14.41 -13.54 -3.64
CA PHE A 43 -15.17 -12.30 -3.85
C PHE A 43 -15.73 -11.71 -2.56
N PHE A 44 -15.69 -12.47 -1.47
CA PHE A 44 -16.03 -12.00 -0.13
C PHE A 44 -14.75 -11.63 0.64
N ASN A 45 -14.80 -10.52 1.39
CA ASN A 45 -13.70 -10.09 2.28
C ASN A 45 -13.47 -11.06 3.47
N VAL A 46 -14.19 -12.19 3.52
CA VAL A 46 -14.12 -13.24 4.55
C VAL A 46 -12.72 -13.85 4.74
N LYS A 47 -11.81 -13.70 3.77
CA LYS A 47 -10.42 -14.19 3.85
C LYS A 47 -9.36 -13.10 3.97
N GLU A 48 -9.73 -11.85 4.21
CA GLU A 48 -8.74 -10.79 4.43
C GLU A 48 -7.85 -11.12 5.66
N GLU A 49 -8.40 -11.81 6.66
CA GLU A 49 -7.69 -12.27 7.86
C GLU A 49 -6.68 -13.40 7.63
N LYS A 50 -6.76 -14.14 6.50
CA LYS A 50 -5.87 -15.29 6.19
C LYS A 50 -4.86 -14.99 5.10
N LEU A 51 -4.62 -13.72 4.80
CA LEU A 51 -3.44 -13.36 4.01
C LEU A 51 -2.19 -13.77 4.81
N PRO A 52 -1.09 -14.20 4.13
CA PRO A 52 0.19 -14.39 4.79
C PRO A 52 0.46 -13.16 5.67
N PRO A 53 1.00 -13.34 6.89
CA PRO A 53 1.23 -12.23 7.80
C PRO A 53 1.90 -11.13 7.02
N HIS A 54 1.29 -9.94 7.08
CA HIS A 54 1.75 -8.79 6.33
C HIS A 54 3.25 -8.68 6.58
N HIS A 55 4.08 -8.90 5.56
CA HIS A 55 5.52 -8.75 5.76
C HIS A 55 5.68 -7.35 6.35
N THR A 56 6.25 -7.27 7.54
CA THR A 56 6.54 -6.03 8.23
C THR A 56 7.73 -5.37 7.53
N PHE A 57 7.59 -5.05 6.23
CA PHE A 57 8.47 -4.14 5.49
C PHE A 57 8.29 -2.68 5.95
N TYR A 58 7.64 -2.47 7.09
CA TYR A 58 7.92 -1.32 7.93
C TYR A 58 9.33 -1.51 8.48
N HIS A 59 10.32 -1.08 7.71
CA HIS A 59 11.65 -0.89 8.25
C HIS A 59 11.54 0.11 9.39
N HIS A 60 11.59 -0.38 10.61
CA HIS A 60 11.79 0.45 11.78
C HIS A 60 13.25 0.86 11.76
N ILE A 61 13.51 2.11 11.40
CA ILE A 61 14.83 2.69 11.59
C ILE A 61 14.93 2.96 13.08
N LYS A 62 15.63 2.08 13.81
CA LYS A 62 15.95 2.30 15.21
C LYS A 62 17.03 3.39 15.26
N LEU A 63 16.65 4.57 15.74
CA LEU A 63 17.58 5.68 15.91
C LEU A 63 18.40 5.42 17.20
N GLU A 64 19.47 4.63 17.11
CA GLU A 64 20.41 4.44 18.21
C GLU A 64 21.58 5.42 18.10
N GLY A 65 21.51 6.53 18.85
CA GLY A 65 22.66 7.39 19.17
C GLY A 65 23.57 7.82 18.00
N SER A 66 24.77 8.31 18.32
CA SER A 66 25.77 8.77 17.33
C SER A 66 26.58 7.61 16.74
N LEU A 67 25.93 6.53 16.31
CA LEU A 67 26.63 5.49 15.56
C LEU A 67 26.93 6.00 14.15
N PRO A 68 28.13 5.73 13.60
CA PRO A 68 28.42 6.07 12.22
C PRO A 68 27.42 5.36 11.29
N PRO A 69 27.00 6.01 10.20
CA PRO A 69 26.00 5.44 9.31
C PRO A 69 26.48 4.08 8.78
N PRO A 70 25.59 3.08 8.66
CA PRO A 70 25.95 1.73 8.25
C PRO A 70 26.42 1.63 6.78
N SER A 71 26.39 2.74 6.03
CA SER A 71 26.79 2.84 4.63
C SER A 71 28.08 3.64 4.45
N SER A 72 28.99 3.12 3.63
CA SER A 72 30.21 3.81 3.19
C SER A 72 30.02 4.60 1.88
N SER A 73 28.78 4.95 1.53
CA SER A 73 28.48 5.61 0.25
C SER A 73 29.09 7.01 0.18
N SER A 74 29.70 7.35 -0.95
CA SER A 74 30.23 8.69 -1.23
C SER A 74 29.15 9.75 -1.48
N THR A 75 27.89 9.34 -1.57
CA THR A 75 26.73 10.18 -1.88
C THR A 75 25.72 10.12 -0.75
N GLU A 76 25.14 11.28 -0.42
CA GLU A 76 24.12 11.43 0.62
C GLU A 76 22.91 12.19 0.07
N ALA A 77 21.73 11.89 0.61
CA ALA A 77 20.50 12.61 0.29
C ALA A 77 19.78 13.00 1.58
N PRO A 78 19.26 14.24 1.69
CA PRO A 78 18.60 14.67 2.91
C PRO A 78 17.27 13.95 3.09
N VAL A 79 16.92 13.71 4.35
CA VAL A 79 15.66 13.09 4.75
C VAL A 79 14.71 14.16 5.28
N LEU A 80 13.46 14.10 4.84
CA LEU A 80 12.37 14.97 5.26
C LEU A 80 11.28 14.13 5.90
N PHE A 81 10.67 14.62 6.97
CA PHE A 81 9.48 14.00 7.55
C PHE A 81 8.23 14.78 7.17
N VAL A 82 7.27 14.10 6.54
CA VAL A 82 5.99 14.69 6.12
C VAL A 82 4.88 14.12 6.99
N LYS A 83 4.02 14.99 7.54
CA LYS A 83 2.89 14.56 8.38
C LYS A 83 1.86 13.79 7.55
N LYS A 84 1.46 12.61 8.02
CA LYS A 84 0.33 11.86 7.45
C LYS A 84 -1.00 12.51 7.84
N LYS A 85 -2.03 12.33 6.99
CA LYS A 85 -3.38 12.84 7.22
C LYS A 85 -3.99 12.37 8.55
N TYR A 86 -3.80 11.09 8.89
CA TYR A 86 -4.38 10.45 10.08
C TYR A 86 -3.35 10.23 11.21
N GLY A 87 -2.27 11.03 11.25
CA GLY A 87 -1.21 10.92 12.26
C GLY A 87 -0.02 10.06 11.84
N GLY A 88 1.12 10.28 12.51
CA GLY A 88 2.42 9.70 12.12
C GLY A 88 3.15 10.50 11.03
N LEU A 89 4.35 10.02 10.66
CA LEU A 89 5.24 10.69 9.70
C LEU A 89 5.58 9.76 8.52
N HIS A 90 5.70 10.33 7.32
CA HIS A 90 6.37 9.74 6.17
C HIS A 90 7.82 10.18 6.16
N LEU A 91 8.74 9.22 6.18
CA LEU A 91 10.12 9.46 5.85
C LEU A 91 10.22 9.61 4.32
N CYS A 92 10.63 10.79 3.86
CA CYS A 92 10.80 11.13 2.46
C CYS A 92 12.26 11.48 2.19
N VAL A 93 12.97 10.61 1.46
CA VAL A 93 14.34 10.90 1.03
C VAL A 93 14.31 11.82 -0.19
N HIS A 94 15.02 12.94 -0.14
CA HIS A 94 15.03 13.95 -1.20
C HIS A 94 16.05 13.60 -2.29
N TYR A 95 15.63 12.77 -3.24
CA TYR A 95 16.47 12.30 -4.34
C TYR A 95 16.60 13.28 -5.52
N ARG A 96 16.23 14.56 -5.41
CA ARG A 96 16.21 15.43 -6.61
C ARG A 96 17.59 15.58 -7.25
N LYS A 97 18.65 15.75 -6.44
CA LYS A 97 20.03 15.84 -6.94
C LYS A 97 20.49 14.52 -7.54
N LEU A 98 20.18 13.40 -6.89
CA LEU A 98 20.48 12.06 -7.41
C LEU A 98 19.78 11.81 -8.74
N ASN A 99 18.48 12.09 -8.83
CA ASN A 99 17.67 11.92 -10.04
C ASN A 99 18.13 12.79 -11.22
N ALA A 100 18.87 13.87 -10.96
CA ALA A 100 19.43 14.72 -12.02
C ALA A 100 20.69 14.12 -12.65
N VAL A 101 21.46 13.34 -11.89
CA VAL A 101 22.69 12.69 -12.36
C VAL A 101 22.49 11.24 -12.80
N THR A 102 21.38 10.60 -12.40
CA THR A 102 21.07 9.23 -12.83
C THR A 102 20.56 9.16 -14.27
N ARG A 103 20.94 8.09 -14.97
CA ARG A 103 20.43 7.80 -16.31
C ARG A 103 18.95 7.42 -16.22
N LYS A 104 18.09 8.20 -16.89
CA LYS A 104 16.65 7.92 -16.94
C LYS A 104 16.37 6.64 -17.73
N ASN A 105 15.87 5.61 -17.05
CA ASN A 105 15.31 4.41 -17.68
C ASN A 105 13.81 4.65 -17.94
N LYS A 106 13.47 5.08 -19.16
CA LYS A 106 12.08 5.37 -19.53
C LYS A 106 11.43 4.10 -20.06
N TYR A 107 10.62 3.45 -19.25
CA TYR A 107 9.66 2.47 -19.73
C TYR A 107 8.34 3.17 -20.09
N PRO A 108 7.72 2.86 -21.24
CA PRO A 108 6.45 3.49 -21.61
C PRO A 108 5.35 3.04 -20.64
N VAL A 109 4.82 3.98 -19.87
CA VAL A 109 3.57 3.76 -19.13
C VAL A 109 2.42 4.05 -20.09
N PRO A 110 1.55 3.07 -20.39
CA PRO A 110 0.45 3.29 -21.33
C PRO A 110 -0.51 4.37 -20.80
N PRO A 111 -1.05 5.23 -21.67
CA PRO A 111 -2.10 6.17 -21.31
C PRO A 111 -3.33 5.45 -20.72
N MET A 112 -4.01 6.10 -19.78
CA MET A 112 -5.20 5.53 -19.13
C MET A 112 -6.27 5.09 -20.13
N ASN A 113 -6.54 5.88 -21.16
CA ASN A 113 -7.55 5.54 -22.18
C ASN A 113 -7.20 4.24 -22.93
N GLN A 114 -5.92 3.98 -23.19
CA GLN A 114 -5.50 2.73 -23.82
C GLN A 114 -5.71 1.54 -22.90
N LEU A 115 -5.40 1.70 -21.60
CA LEU A 115 -5.67 0.66 -20.60
C LEU A 115 -7.17 0.36 -20.48
N LEU A 116 -8.02 1.39 -20.43
CA LEU A 116 -9.48 1.23 -20.29
C LEU A 116 -10.11 0.57 -21.52
N ASN A 117 -9.62 0.86 -22.73
CA ASN A 117 -10.12 0.23 -23.94
C ASN A 117 -9.93 -1.30 -23.94
N VAL A 118 -8.87 -1.81 -23.30
CA VAL A 118 -8.64 -3.26 -23.17
C VAL A 118 -9.75 -3.94 -22.36
N PHE A 119 -10.37 -3.21 -21.42
CA PHE A 119 -11.45 -3.71 -20.59
C PHE A 119 -12.84 -3.49 -21.20
N ASN A 120 -12.94 -2.86 -22.37
CA ASN A 120 -14.22 -2.57 -23.00
C ASN A 120 -14.98 -3.87 -23.33
N GLY A 121 -16.25 -3.93 -22.95
CA GLY A 121 -17.10 -5.13 -23.12
C GLY A 121 -16.93 -6.20 -22.04
N SER A 122 -16.07 -5.98 -21.04
CA SER A 122 -16.00 -6.84 -19.86
C SER A 122 -17.15 -6.51 -18.90
N SER A 123 -17.87 -7.53 -18.44
CA SER A 123 -18.94 -7.39 -17.45
C SER A 123 -18.44 -7.42 -16.02
N ILE A 124 -17.25 -7.99 -15.79
CA ILE A 124 -16.64 -8.20 -14.48
C ILE A 124 -15.15 -7.89 -14.59
N LEU A 125 -14.63 -7.12 -13.65
CA LEU A 125 -13.22 -6.77 -13.55
C LEU A 125 -12.69 -7.11 -12.16
N SER A 126 -11.42 -7.51 -12.09
CA SER A 126 -10.71 -7.72 -10.84
C SER A 126 -9.46 -6.86 -10.83
N LYS A 127 -9.19 -6.20 -9.70
CA LYS A 127 -8.03 -5.33 -9.52
C LYS A 127 -7.13 -5.90 -8.43
N ILE A 128 -5.84 -5.97 -8.72
CA ILE A 128 -4.80 -6.39 -7.77
C ILE A 128 -3.87 -5.21 -7.56
N ASP A 129 -3.62 -4.83 -6.31
CA ASP A 129 -2.63 -3.81 -5.96
C ASP A 129 -1.43 -4.45 -5.24
N LEU A 130 -0.22 -4.11 -5.69
CA LEU A 130 1.01 -4.61 -5.09
C LEU A 130 1.51 -3.62 -4.03
N ARG A 131 1.06 -3.83 -2.79
CA ARG A 131 1.45 -2.97 -1.67
C ARG A 131 2.96 -2.97 -1.47
N GLY A 132 3.57 -1.79 -1.61
CA GLY A 132 5.01 -1.63 -1.41
C GLY A 132 5.87 -2.22 -2.52
N ALA A 133 5.34 -2.36 -3.75
CA ALA A 133 6.03 -2.94 -4.91
C ALA A 133 7.50 -2.49 -5.07
N TYR A 134 7.79 -1.19 -4.88
CA TYR A 134 9.16 -0.66 -4.96
C TYR A 134 10.15 -1.33 -4.01
N LYS A 135 9.71 -1.76 -2.82
CA LYS A 135 10.56 -2.42 -1.81
C LYS A 135 10.84 -3.89 -2.12
N LEU A 136 10.05 -4.50 -3.01
CA LEU A 136 10.23 -5.88 -3.43
C LEU A 136 11.36 -6.01 -4.46
N LEU A 137 11.73 -4.91 -5.12
CA LEU A 137 12.85 -4.86 -6.04
C LEU A 137 14.16 -4.67 -5.28
N ARG A 138 15.14 -5.54 -5.55
CA ARG A 138 16.49 -5.44 -4.97
C ARG A 138 17.31 -4.42 -5.75
N ILE A 139 18.07 -3.60 -5.01
CA ILE A 139 19.11 -2.75 -5.58
C ILE A 139 20.34 -3.63 -5.83
N LYS A 140 20.99 -3.46 -6.98
CA LYS A 140 22.20 -4.20 -7.34
C LYS A 140 23.38 -3.68 -6.51
N GLU A 141 24.27 -4.57 -6.09
CA GLU A 141 25.49 -4.17 -5.41
C GLU A 141 26.37 -3.27 -6.32
N GLY A 142 26.78 -2.12 -5.78
CA GLY A 142 27.58 -1.11 -6.49
C GLY A 142 26.79 -0.05 -7.26
N ASP A 143 25.45 -0.13 -7.29
CA ASP A 143 24.56 0.96 -7.73
C ASP A 143 24.17 1.87 -6.54
#